data_AF-A0A7J2YLS3-F1
#
_entry.id   AF-A0A7J2YLS3-F1
#
_cell.length_a   1.000
_cell.length_b   1.000
_cell.length_c   1.000
_cell.angle_alpha   90.00
_cell.angle_beta   90.00
_cell.angle_gamma   90.00
#
_symmetry.space_group_name_H-M   'P 1'
#
loop_
_entity.id
_entity.type
_entity.pdbx_description
1 polymer ?
#
loop_
_entity_poly.entity_id
_entity_poly.type
_entity_poly.pdbx_seq_one_letter_code
_entity_poly.pdbx_strand_id
1 'polypeptide(L)'
;MATYLFVENGEIIPITRYGNVDKFIGTMKKVYDDASKGSKSKAKLRLASALRYVKFSFLRKHVWRVLREGSYEALGDLQRRSILLSAMHFMDPYNFDLERVQRCVIHYVVPDGRIIPFCTMNSIHRPEIERKLGIPIKEWQSKHKAEIIQYA
;
A
#
# COMPACT_ATOMS: atom_id res chain seq x y z
N MET A 1 8.01 3.48 -7.56
CA MET A 1 8.74 2.30 -7.07
C MET A 1 8.39 2.07 -5.61
N ALA A 2 8.28 0.83 -5.17
CA ALA A 2 7.99 0.53 -3.77
C ALA A 2 8.71 -0.75 -3.31
N THR A 3 9.03 -0.82 -2.02
CA THR A 3 9.61 -1.98 -1.36
C THR A 3 9.11 -2.07 0.08
N TYR A 4 9.20 -3.25 0.67
CA TYR A 4 8.94 -3.46 2.08
C TYR A 4 10.25 -3.63 2.84
N LEU A 5 10.32 -3.03 4.02
CA LEU A 5 11.43 -3.11 4.97
C LEU A 5 10.93 -3.75 6.26
N PHE A 6 11.82 -4.49 6.92
CA PHE A 6 11.59 -5.07 8.26
C PHE A 6 12.71 -4.57 9.17
N VAL A 7 12.38 -4.21 10.41
CA VAL A 7 13.38 -3.78 11.40
C VAL A 7 13.61 -4.92 12.38
N GLU A 8 14.82 -5.44 12.45
CA GLU A 8 15.21 -6.53 13.35
C GLU A 8 16.50 -6.15 14.08
N ASN A 9 16.48 -6.15 15.41
CA ASN A 9 17.65 -5.82 16.24
C ASN A 9 18.32 -4.47 15.88
N GLY A 10 17.54 -3.49 15.43
CA GLY A 10 18.03 -2.18 14.98
C GLY A 10 18.51 -2.14 13.52
N GLU A 11 18.53 -3.27 12.81
CA GLU A 11 18.91 -3.34 11.40
C GLU A 11 17.70 -3.31 10.47
N ILE A 12 17.84 -2.60 9.35
CA ILE A 12 16.82 -2.51 8.29
C ILE A 12 17.08 -3.62 7.26
N ILE A 13 16.12 -4.54 7.13
CA ILE A 13 16.20 -5.68 6.22
C ILE A 13 15.14 -5.51 5.12
N PRO A 14 15.55 -5.28 3.85
CA PRO A 14 14.59 -5.19 2.75
C PRO A 14 14.01 -6.56 2.40
N ILE A 15 12.77 -6.58 1.89
CA ILE A 15 12.03 -7.81 1.56
C ILE A 15 12.78 -8.73 0.59
N THR A 16 13.62 -8.17 -0.27
CA THR A 16 14.48 -8.91 -1.21
C THR A 16 15.55 -9.77 -0.52
N ARG A 17 15.90 -9.50 0.75
CA ARG A 17 16.76 -10.37 1.57
C ARG A 17 16.04 -11.62 2.07
N TYR A 18 14.71 -11.60 2.09
CA TYR A 18 13.88 -12.75 2.46
C TYR A 18 13.48 -13.62 1.28
N GLY A 19 13.65 -13.17 0.04
CA GLY A 19 13.28 -13.98 -1.12
C GLY A 19 13.47 -13.29 -2.46
N ASN A 20 13.39 -14.07 -3.52
CA ASN A 20 13.38 -13.56 -4.88
C ASN A 20 11.94 -13.16 -5.26
N VAL A 21 11.61 -11.88 -5.07
CA VAL A 21 10.28 -11.33 -5.31
C VAL A 21 9.85 -11.51 -6.77
N ASP A 22 10.73 -11.25 -7.73
CA ASP A 22 10.38 -11.33 -9.16
C ASP A 22 10.02 -12.76 -9.59
N LYS A 23 10.82 -13.75 -9.17
CA LYS A 23 10.52 -15.17 -9.45
C LYS A 23 9.27 -15.65 -8.71
N PHE A 24 9.05 -15.17 -7.48
CA PHE A 24 7.83 -15.45 -6.73
C PHE A 24 6.60 -14.92 -7.47
N ILE A 25 6.57 -13.63 -7.81
CA ILE A 25 5.46 -12.99 -8.54
C ILE A 25 5.27 -13.63 -9.92
N GLY A 26 6.35 -13.90 -10.65
CA GLY A 26 6.30 -14.60 -11.94
C GLY A 26 5.68 -16.00 -11.83
N THR A 27 5.92 -16.70 -10.72
CA THR A 27 5.30 -18.00 -10.44
C THR A 27 3.83 -17.85 -10.04
N MET A 28 3.49 -16.84 -9.23
CA MET A 28 2.09 -16.55 -8.86
C MET A 28 1.22 -16.17 -10.07
N LYS A 29 1.78 -15.47 -11.07
CA LYS A 29 1.09 -15.23 -12.35
C LYS A 29 0.73 -16.55 -13.05
N LYS A 30 1.66 -17.51 -13.10
CA LYS A 30 1.41 -18.85 -13.66
C LYS A 30 0.39 -19.66 -12.86
N VAL A 31 0.35 -19.47 -11.53
CA VAL A 31 -0.68 -20.06 -10.66
C VAL A 31 -2.05 -19.52 -11.02
N TYR A 32 -2.17 -18.19 -11.16
CA TYR A 32 -3.40 -17.53 -11.61
C TYR A 32 -3.84 -18.05 -12.99
N ASP A 33 -2.94 -18.10 -13.97
CA ASP A 33 -3.27 -18.56 -15.32
C ASP A 33 -3.80 -20.00 -15.35
N ASP A 34 -3.17 -20.93 -14.61
CA ASP A 34 -3.65 -22.31 -14.52
C ASP A 34 -5.00 -22.40 -13.78
N ALA A 35 -5.17 -21.63 -12.71
CA ALA A 35 -6.39 -21.62 -11.91
C ALA A 35 -7.58 -21.07 -12.71
N SER A 36 -7.38 -19.96 -13.43
CA SER A 36 -8.39 -19.36 -14.31
C SER A 36 -8.78 -20.26 -15.48
N LYS A 37 -7.89 -21.17 -15.91
CA LYS A 37 -8.17 -22.21 -16.91
C LYS A 37 -8.78 -23.50 -16.31
N GLY A 38 -9.10 -23.51 -15.01
CA GLY A 38 -9.70 -24.66 -14.32
C GLY A 38 -8.72 -25.76 -13.90
N SER A 39 -7.42 -25.63 -14.18
CA SER A 39 -6.39 -26.63 -13.88
C SER A 39 -5.92 -26.57 -12.42
N LYS A 40 -6.81 -26.89 -11.46
CA LYS A 40 -6.58 -26.72 -10.02
C LYS A 40 -5.36 -27.48 -9.48
N SER A 41 -5.14 -28.74 -9.89
CA SER A 41 -4.01 -29.55 -9.40
C SER A 41 -2.66 -28.94 -9.81
N LYS A 42 -2.58 -28.46 -11.05
CA LYS A 42 -1.38 -27.81 -11.59
C LYS A 42 -1.11 -26.47 -10.91
N ALA A 43 -2.17 -25.69 -10.67
CA ALA A 43 -2.07 -24.44 -9.91
C ALA A 43 -1.55 -24.68 -8.49
N LYS A 44 -2.05 -25.71 -7.78
CA LYS A 44 -1.57 -26.10 -6.45
C LYS A 44 -0.09 -26.51 -6.46
N LEU A 45 0.34 -27.31 -7.43
CA LEU A 45 1.74 -27.72 -7.57
C LEU A 45 2.65 -26.50 -7.80
N ARG A 46 2.24 -25.57 -8.66
CA ARG A 46 2.98 -24.33 -8.92
C ARG A 46 3.04 -23.42 -7.69
N LEU A 47 1.95 -23.33 -6.94
CA LEU A 47 1.89 -22.57 -5.69
C LEU A 47 2.89 -23.13 -4.66
N ALA A 48 2.91 -24.44 -4.46
CA ALA A 48 3.92 -25.08 -3.60
C ALA A 48 5.35 -24.76 -4.09
N SER A 49 5.56 -24.76 -5.40
CA SER A 49 6.84 -24.41 -5.99
C SER A 49 7.24 -22.94 -5.81
N ALA A 50 6.28 -22.03 -5.56
CA ALA A 50 6.57 -20.62 -5.31
C ALA A 50 7.24 -20.41 -3.95
N LEU A 51 6.97 -21.28 -2.98
CA LEU A 51 7.57 -21.23 -1.64
C LEU A 51 9.10 -21.31 -1.69
N ARG A 52 9.69 -21.95 -2.70
CA ARG A 52 11.15 -22.03 -2.87
C ARG A 52 11.84 -20.68 -3.06
N TYR A 53 11.09 -19.65 -3.46
CA TYR A 53 11.60 -18.30 -3.66
C TYR A 53 11.56 -17.45 -2.39
N VAL A 54 10.99 -17.97 -1.30
CA VAL A 54 10.86 -17.28 -0.02
C VAL A 54 11.62 -18.07 1.04
N LYS A 55 12.43 -17.40 1.86
CA LYS A 55 13.16 -18.02 2.95
C LYS A 55 12.17 -18.58 3.98
N PHE A 56 12.44 -19.80 4.45
CA PHE A 56 11.65 -20.44 5.48
C PHE A 56 11.59 -19.61 6.77
N SER A 57 12.67 -18.92 7.13
CA SER A 57 12.71 -18.02 8.29
C SER A 57 11.70 -16.88 8.19
N PHE A 58 11.52 -16.29 7.01
CA PHE A 58 10.52 -15.27 6.75
C PHE A 58 9.11 -15.82 6.89
N LEU A 59 8.84 -16.97 6.26
CA LEU A 59 7.54 -17.62 6.34
C LEU A 59 7.18 -17.94 7.80
N ARG A 60 8.09 -18.58 8.54
CA ARG A 60 7.88 -18.96 9.94
C ARG A 60 7.67 -17.74 10.84
N LYS A 61 8.47 -16.68 10.67
CA LYS A 61 8.48 -15.52 11.58
C LYS A 61 7.36 -14.53 11.31
N HIS A 62 7.07 -14.26 10.03
CA HIS A 62 6.21 -13.14 9.62
C HIS A 62 4.87 -13.61 9.03
N VAL A 63 4.85 -14.69 8.26
CA VAL A 63 3.68 -15.09 7.45
C VAL A 63 2.87 -16.24 8.07
N TRP A 64 3.50 -17.07 8.90
CA TRP A 64 2.91 -18.31 9.44
C TRP A 64 1.60 -18.09 10.17
N ARG A 65 1.53 -17.03 10.99
CA ARG A 65 0.33 -16.67 11.73
C ARG A 65 -0.83 -16.34 10.80
N VAL A 66 -0.57 -15.58 9.73
CA VAL A 66 -1.56 -15.22 8.70
C VAL A 66 -2.08 -16.47 7.99
N LEU A 67 -1.21 -17.41 7.61
CA LEU A 67 -1.62 -18.64 6.92
C LEU A 67 -2.43 -19.59 7.81
N ARG A 68 -2.11 -19.65 9.10
CA ARG A 68 -2.77 -20.56 10.05
C ARG A 68 -4.10 -20.00 10.55
N GLU A 69 -4.15 -18.71 10.87
CA GLU A 69 -5.32 -18.10 11.53
C GLU A 69 -6.26 -17.43 10.52
N GLY A 70 -5.74 -16.89 9.42
CA GLY A 70 -6.56 -16.21 8.40
C GLY A 70 -7.32 -14.98 8.92
N SER A 71 -6.94 -14.42 10.07
CA SER A 71 -7.65 -13.33 10.73
C SER A 71 -7.08 -11.95 10.35
N TYR A 72 -7.92 -10.92 10.44
CA TYR A 72 -7.50 -9.53 10.23
C TYR A 72 -6.44 -9.09 11.25
N GLU A 73 -6.52 -9.59 12.48
CA GLU A 73 -5.53 -9.33 13.52
C GLU A 73 -4.15 -9.87 13.13
N ALA A 74 -4.08 -11.13 12.67
CA ALA A 74 -2.84 -11.74 12.21
C ALA A 74 -2.22 -10.97 11.02
N LEU A 75 -3.06 -10.48 10.10
CA LEU A 75 -2.62 -9.62 9.01
C LEU A 75 -2.09 -8.27 9.52
N GLY A 76 -2.78 -7.67 10.50
CA GLY A 76 -2.36 -6.42 11.13
C GLY A 76 -1.00 -6.53 11.82
N ASP A 77 -0.71 -7.65 12.46
CA ASP A 77 0.60 -7.90 13.09
C ASP A 77 1.74 -7.98 12.09
N LEU A 78 1.51 -8.66 10.96
CA LEU A 78 2.47 -8.67 9.85
C LEU A 78 2.71 -7.24 9.36
N GLN A 79 1.64 -6.50 9.11
CA GLN A 79 1.74 -5.15 8.57
C GLN A 79 2.48 -4.21 9.54
N ARG A 80 2.21 -4.28 10.85
CA ARG A 80 2.90 -3.48 11.88
C ARG A 80 4.39 -3.76 12.00
N ARG A 81 4.85 -4.94 11.57
CA ARG A 81 6.28 -5.31 11.53
C ARG A 81 6.96 -4.92 10.21
N SER A 82 6.19 -4.47 9.24
CA SER A 82 6.66 -4.09 7.92
C SER A 82 6.54 -2.59 7.71
N ILE A 83 7.49 -2.01 6.98
CA ILE A 83 7.46 -0.60 6.58
C ILE A 83 7.44 -0.59 5.05
N LEU A 84 6.38 -0.03 4.47
CA LEU A 84 6.31 0.23 3.04
C LEU A 84 7.11 1.51 2.74
N LEU A 85 8.23 1.35 2.05
CA LEU A 85 8.97 2.48 1.48
C LEU A 85 8.59 2.60 0.01
N SER A 86 7.96 3.72 -0.35
CA SER A 86 7.53 3.99 -1.72
C SER A 86 7.99 5.37 -2.16
N ALA A 87 8.42 5.47 -3.41
CA ALA A 87 8.74 6.71 -4.08
C ALA A 87 7.92 6.80 -5.37
N MET A 88 7.21 7.90 -5.55
CA MET A 88 6.46 8.18 -6.76
C MET A 88 6.62 9.66 -7.11
N HIS A 89 6.69 9.95 -8.41
CA HIS A 89 6.74 11.31 -8.91
C HIS A 89 5.33 11.92 -8.87
N PHE A 90 5.10 13.04 -8.20
CA PHE A 90 3.81 13.73 -8.25
C PHE A 90 3.69 14.56 -9.51
N MET A 91 2.47 14.70 -10.03
CA MET A 91 2.23 15.50 -11.24
C MET A 91 1.91 16.96 -10.88
N ASP A 92 2.50 17.88 -11.61
CA ASP A 92 2.29 19.32 -11.55
C ASP A 92 1.78 19.83 -12.93
N PRO A 93 1.49 21.13 -13.10
CA PRO A 93 0.99 21.66 -14.37
C PRO A 93 1.92 21.46 -15.59
N TYR A 94 3.23 21.27 -15.41
CA TYR A 94 4.20 21.12 -16.49
C TYR A 94 4.39 19.67 -16.96
N ASN A 95 3.99 18.68 -16.16
CA ASN A 95 4.14 17.25 -16.46
C ASN A 95 2.85 16.44 -16.26
N PHE A 96 1.71 17.11 -16.38
CA PHE A 96 0.41 16.53 -16.16
C PHE A 96 0.05 15.50 -17.25
N ASP A 97 -0.28 14.27 -16.84
CA ASP A 97 -0.60 13.15 -17.74
C ASP A 97 -1.99 12.57 -17.42
N LEU A 98 -2.90 12.69 -18.38
CA LEU A 98 -4.28 12.20 -18.26
C LEU A 98 -4.40 10.67 -18.23
N GLU A 99 -3.56 9.93 -18.97
CA GLU A 99 -3.57 8.46 -18.94
C GLU A 99 -3.16 7.97 -17.55
N ARG A 100 -2.19 8.63 -16.94
CA ARG A 100 -1.78 8.36 -15.57
C ARG A 100 -2.87 8.68 -14.54
N VAL A 101 -3.64 9.75 -14.75
CA VAL A 101 -4.81 10.07 -13.91
C VAL A 101 -5.87 8.96 -13.99
N GLN A 102 -6.18 8.47 -15.20
CA GLN A 102 -7.17 7.41 -15.42
C GLN A 102 -6.78 6.07 -14.79
N ARG A 103 -5.48 5.83 -14.58
CA ARG A 103 -4.94 4.61 -13.96
C ARG A 103 -4.42 4.82 -12.54
N CYS A 104 -4.79 5.93 -11.90
CA CYS A 104 -4.37 6.18 -10.53
C CYS A 104 -4.92 5.10 -9.58
N VAL A 105 -4.13 4.72 -8.57
CA VAL A 105 -4.53 3.74 -7.54
C VAL A 105 -4.69 4.38 -6.15
N ILE A 106 -4.43 5.69 -6.05
CA ILE A 106 -4.55 6.47 -4.82
C ILE A 106 -5.61 7.53 -5.05
N HIS A 107 -6.65 7.52 -4.23
CA HIS A 107 -7.80 8.40 -4.40
C HIS A 107 -8.19 9.02 -3.06
N TYR A 108 -8.74 10.22 -3.14
CA TYR A 108 -9.44 10.87 -2.05
C TYR A 108 -10.94 10.73 -2.27
N VAL A 109 -11.66 10.40 -1.20
CA VAL A 109 -13.12 10.49 -1.17
C VAL A 109 -13.48 11.76 -0.44
N VAL A 110 -14.30 12.60 -1.07
CA VAL A 110 -14.83 13.81 -0.46
C VAL A 110 -16.27 13.60 0.04
N PRO A 111 -16.76 14.38 1.02
CA PRO A 111 -18.09 14.18 1.61
C PRO A 111 -19.26 14.21 0.64
N ASP A 112 -19.11 14.88 -0.51
CA ASP A 112 -20.14 14.89 -1.57
C ASP A 112 -20.11 13.63 -2.47
N GLY A 113 -19.31 12.63 -2.12
CA GLY A 113 -19.27 11.32 -2.76
C GLY A 113 -18.32 11.21 -3.96
N ARG A 114 -17.66 12.30 -4.38
CA ARG A 114 -16.69 12.23 -5.47
C ARG A 114 -15.43 11.46 -5.06
N ILE A 115 -14.90 10.66 -6.00
CA ILE A 115 -13.63 9.94 -5.89
C ILE A 115 -12.62 10.65 -6.79
N ILE A 116 -11.59 11.24 -6.20
CA ILE A 116 -10.66 12.13 -6.90
C ILE A 116 -9.26 11.52 -6.86
N PRO A 117 -8.61 11.28 -8.02
CA PRO A 117 -7.23 10.82 -8.08
C PRO A 117 -6.25 11.72 -7.31
N PHE A 118 -5.21 11.12 -6.74
CA PHE A 118 -4.28 11.82 -5.85
C PHE A 118 -3.68 13.10 -6.46
N CYS A 119 -3.16 13.02 -7.69
CA CYS A 119 -2.49 14.16 -8.30
C CYS A 119 -3.48 15.26 -8.67
N THR A 120 -4.67 14.93 -9.17
CA THR A 120 -5.69 15.94 -9.51
C THR A 120 -6.28 16.58 -8.25
N MET A 121 -6.42 15.81 -7.16
CA MET A 121 -6.80 16.36 -5.87
C MET A 121 -5.80 17.44 -5.44
N ASN A 122 -4.50 17.13 -5.43
CA ASN A 122 -3.48 18.05 -4.95
C ASN A 122 -3.26 19.27 -5.86
N SER A 123 -3.34 19.09 -7.19
CA SER A 123 -2.97 20.15 -8.14
C SER A 123 -4.16 20.98 -8.65
N ILE A 124 -5.40 20.48 -8.53
CA ILE A 124 -6.59 21.13 -9.13
C ILE A 124 -7.72 21.30 -8.11
N HIS A 125 -8.18 20.21 -7.49
CA HIS A 125 -9.46 20.24 -6.77
C HIS A 125 -9.36 20.71 -5.32
N ARG A 126 -8.19 20.56 -4.68
CA ARG A 126 -7.98 20.86 -3.26
C ARG A 126 -8.42 22.29 -2.86
N PRO A 127 -8.04 23.38 -3.55
CA PRO A 127 -8.41 24.72 -3.11
C PRO A 127 -9.92 24.97 -3.05
N GLU A 128 -10.68 24.43 -3.99
CA GLU A 128 -12.15 24.56 -4.00
C GLU A 128 -12.78 23.77 -2.85
N ILE A 129 -12.30 22.55 -2.63
CA ILE A 129 -12.81 21.65 -1.58
C ILE A 129 -12.51 22.22 -0.19
N GLU A 130 -11.27 22.68 0.05
CA GLU A 130 -10.87 23.29 1.32
C GLU A 130 -11.63 24.59 1.59
N ARG A 131 -11.96 25.38 0.57
CA ARG A 131 -12.79 26.57 0.76
C ARG A 131 -14.22 26.23 1.17
N LYS A 132 -14.79 25.13 0.64
CA LYS A 132 -16.16 24.70 0.93
C LYS A 132 -16.29 23.98 2.27
N LEU A 133 -15.30 23.20 2.65
CA LEU A 133 -15.36 22.26 3.79
C LEU A 133 -14.43 22.62 4.94
N GLY A 134 -13.42 23.46 4.68
CA GLY A 134 -12.47 23.90 5.70
C GLY A 134 -13.13 24.83 6.70
N ILE A 135 -12.63 24.79 7.93
CA ILE A 135 -12.99 25.72 8.99
C ILE A 135 -11.76 26.57 9.34
N PRO A 136 -11.91 27.91 9.50
CA PRO A 136 -10.79 28.76 9.90
C PRO A 136 -10.16 28.28 11.22
N ILE A 137 -8.83 28.38 11.32
CA ILE A 137 -8.07 27.89 12.50
C ILE A 137 -8.64 28.45 13.81
N LYS A 138 -8.95 29.75 13.86
CA LYS A 138 -9.52 30.40 15.06
C LYS A 138 -10.85 29.77 15.48
N GLU A 139 -11.72 29.45 14.51
CA GLU A 139 -12.99 28.79 14.79
C GLU A 139 -12.78 27.36 15.29
N TRP A 140 -11.88 26.62 14.66
CA TRP A 140 -11.52 25.26 15.09
C TRP A 140 -11.01 25.24 16.53
N GLN A 141 -10.09 26.16 16.88
CA GLN A 141 -9.51 26.30 18.21
C GLN A 141 -10.59 26.60 19.27
N SER A 142 -11.52 27.51 18.97
CA SER A 142 -12.63 27.83 19.87
C SER A 142 -13.55 26.64 20.11
N LYS A 143 -13.84 25.82 19.09
CA LYS A 143 -14.71 24.64 19.22
C LYS A 143 -14.04 23.51 20.01
N HIS A 144 -12.75 23.27 19.79
CA HIS A 144 -12.03 22.13 20.37
C HIS A 144 -11.29 22.47 21.66
N LYS A 145 -11.23 23.75 22.05
CA LYS A 145 -10.49 24.24 23.22
C LYS A 145 -9.04 23.75 23.23
N ALA A 146 -8.43 23.70 22.05
CA ALA A 146 -7.08 23.18 21.83
C ALA A 146 -6.21 24.27 21.20
N GLU A 147 -5.01 24.46 21.74
CA GLU A 147 -4.00 25.32 21.11
C GLU A 147 -3.24 24.52 20.05
N ILE A 148 -3.07 25.12 18.87
CA ILE A 148 -2.23 24.55 17.82
C ILE A 148 -0.85 25.18 17.96
N ILE A 149 0.13 24.40 18.43
CA ILE A 149 1.54 24.80 18.41
C ILE A 149 2.02 24.56 16.98
N GLN A 150 2.00 25.62 16.17
CA GLN A 150 2.57 25.56 14.83
C GLN A 150 4.09 25.58 14.98
N TYR A 151 4.75 24.43 14.86
CA TYR A 151 6.20 24.39 14.72
C TYR A 151 6.55 25.05 13.39
N ALA A 152 7.23 26.20 13.45
CA ALA A 152 7.78 26.90 12.30
C ALA A 152 8.97 26.13 11.70
#